data_AF-A0A7W3Y1D3-F1
#
_entry.id   AF-A0A7W3Y1D3-F1
#
_cell.length_a   1.000
_cell.length_b   1.000
_cell.length_c   1.000
_cell.angle_alpha   90.00
_cell.angle_beta   90.00
_cell.angle_gamma   90.00
#
_symmetry.space_group_name_H-M   'P 1'
#
loop_
_entity.id
_entity.type
_entity.pdbx_description
1 polymer ?
#
loop_
_entity_poly.entity_id
_entity_poly.type
_entity_poly.pdbx_seq_one_letter_code
_entity_poly.pdbx_strand_id
1 'polypeptide(L)'
;MTRNGFTARRHRGRPLYRLPPDVPAQEVHDRLGTAMSDLFAHTLDLVDLSSTTHWSSDPLPPMAAHFDLSVGQVVATVRSEAAREVVEQHGFARTSTGHVLSGEPGERESVTALTRAGTHLWSLGLRAEVTLGYPAPDAIPPAPGQAGVTVPPPAPAPRRHVR
;
A
#
# COMPACT_ATOMS: atom_id res chain seq x y z
N MET A 1 20.67 -1.84 -5.26
CA MET A 1 21.59 -0.87 -4.61
C MET A 1 23.06 -1.16 -4.91
N THR A 2 23.69 -2.19 -4.34
CA THR A 2 25.14 -2.47 -4.59
C THR A 2 25.47 -2.84 -6.04
N ARG A 3 24.55 -3.54 -6.73
CA ARG A 3 24.66 -3.82 -8.18
C ARG A 3 24.67 -2.55 -9.05
N ASN A 4 24.22 -1.41 -8.53
CA ASN A 4 24.17 -0.13 -9.24
C ASN A 4 25.31 0.81 -8.85
N GLY A 5 26.43 0.25 -8.37
CA GLY A 5 27.65 0.99 -8.05
C GLY A 5 27.66 1.68 -6.69
N PHE A 6 26.64 1.47 -5.85
CA PHE A 6 26.62 1.99 -4.48
C PHE A 6 27.46 1.11 -3.56
N THR A 7 28.32 1.74 -2.76
CA THR A 7 28.99 1.05 -1.65
C THR A 7 28.08 1.07 -0.42
N ALA A 8 27.86 -0.09 0.18
CA ALA A 8 27.12 -0.20 1.43
C ALA A 8 28.02 0.16 2.62
N ARG A 9 27.52 1.01 3.52
CA ARG A 9 28.14 1.31 4.83
C ARG A 9 27.08 1.21 5.92
N ARG A 10 27.51 1.06 7.17
CA ARG A 10 26.62 1.17 8.32
C ARG A 10 26.83 2.52 9.00
N HIS A 11 25.74 3.23 9.27
CA HIS A 11 25.75 4.45 10.06
C HIS A 11 24.66 4.34 11.13
N ARG A 12 25.07 4.35 12.40
CA ARG A 12 24.17 4.21 13.57
C ARG A 12 23.22 2.99 13.43
N GLY A 13 23.79 1.84 13.05
CA GLY A 13 23.04 0.59 12.90
C GLY A 13 22.26 0.45 11.58
N ARG A 14 22.04 1.53 10.82
CA ARG A 14 21.28 1.51 9.57
C ARG A 14 22.17 1.36 8.33
N PRO A 15 21.73 0.67 7.27
CA PRO A 15 22.44 0.62 6.01
C PRO A 15 22.35 1.98 5.29
N LEU A 16 23.51 2.49 4.87
CA LEU A 16 23.68 3.69 4.07
C LEU A 16 24.37 3.28 2.76
N TYR A 17 23.78 3.66 1.63
CA TYR A 17 24.33 3.39 0.30
C TYR A 17 24.89 4.68 -0.28
N ARG A 18 26.15 4.67 -0.71
CA ARG A 18 26.85 5.86 -1.21
C ARG A 18 27.52 5.59 -2.55
N LEU A 19 27.40 6.53 -3.48
CA LEU A 19 28.16 6.53 -4.74
C LEU A 19 29.57 7.13 -4.53
N PRO A 20 30.56 6.70 -5.32
CA PRO A 20 31.89 7.33 -5.34
C PRO A 20 31.80 8.84 -5.63
N PRO A 21 32.65 9.68 -4.99
CA PRO A 21 32.55 11.14 -5.08
C PRO A 21 32.99 11.71 -6.44
N ASP A 22 33.63 10.90 -7.27
CA ASP A 22 34.18 11.20 -8.59
C ASP A 22 33.21 10.93 -9.75
N VAL A 23 31.98 10.50 -9.45
CA VAL A 23 30.93 10.26 -10.46
C VAL A 23 30.32 11.59 -10.91
N PRO A 24 30.27 11.87 -12.23
CA PRO A 24 29.58 13.05 -12.78
C PRO A 24 28.12 13.13 -12.36
N ALA A 25 27.59 14.35 -12.15
CA ALA A 25 26.24 14.56 -11.63
C ALA A 25 25.13 13.88 -12.45
N GLN A 26 25.27 13.87 -13.78
CA GLN A 26 24.33 13.20 -14.69
C GLN A 26 24.31 11.68 -14.45
N GLU A 27 25.49 11.09 -14.31
CA GLU A 27 25.64 9.66 -14.07
C GLU A 27 25.17 9.25 -12.66
N VAL A 28 25.29 10.15 -11.68
CA VAL A 28 24.65 9.98 -10.36
C VAL A 28 23.13 9.92 -10.50
N HIS A 29 22.54 10.82 -11.30
CA HIS A 29 21.10 10.86 -11.53
C HIS A 29 20.59 9.58 -12.19
N ASP A 30 21.26 9.13 -13.25
CA ASP A 30 20.87 7.93 -13.98
C ASP A 30 20.98 6.66 -13.10
N ARG A 31 22.10 6.51 -12.36
CA ARG A 31 22.30 5.36 -11.46
C ARG A 31 21.34 5.37 -10.26
N LEU A 32 21.00 6.54 -9.75
CA LEU A 32 19.98 6.67 -8.71
C LEU A 32 18.59 6.31 -9.26
N GLY A 33 18.27 6.76 -10.47
CA GLY A 33 17.03 6.42 -11.18
C GLY A 33 16.88 4.90 -11.35
N THR A 34 17.90 4.23 -11.89
CA THR A 34 17.92 2.77 -12.02
C THR A 34 17.85 2.07 -10.66
N ALA A 35 18.59 2.54 -9.65
CA ALA A 35 18.56 1.91 -8.33
C ALA A 35 17.23 2.07 -7.60
N MET A 36 16.54 3.21 -7.78
CA MET A 36 15.19 3.43 -7.29
C MET A 36 14.19 2.60 -8.08
N SER A 37 14.34 2.51 -9.41
CA SER A 37 13.49 1.68 -10.25
C SER A 37 13.64 0.20 -9.92
N ASP A 38 14.85 -0.32 -9.70
CA ASP A 38 15.10 -1.68 -9.23
C ASP A 38 14.57 -1.91 -7.83
N LEU A 39 14.77 -0.93 -6.92
CA LEU A 39 14.21 -0.99 -5.58
C LEU A 39 12.69 -1.09 -5.68
N PHE A 40 12.04 -0.22 -6.44
CA PHE A 40 10.61 -0.30 -6.68
C PHE A 40 10.25 -1.62 -7.35
N ALA A 41 10.93 -2.10 -8.38
CA ALA A 41 10.65 -3.40 -9.01
C ALA A 41 10.72 -4.57 -8.02
N HIS A 42 11.58 -4.49 -7.01
CA HIS A 42 11.71 -5.49 -5.95
C HIS A 42 10.89 -5.18 -4.68
N THR A 43 10.28 -4.00 -4.58
CA THR A 43 9.40 -3.56 -3.48
C THR A 43 7.97 -3.35 -3.97
N LEU A 44 7.69 -3.56 -5.26
CA LEU A 44 6.39 -3.39 -5.92
C LEU A 44 5.46 -4.57 -5.63
N ASP A 45 5.92 -5.63 -4.95
CA ASP A 45 5.05 -6.53 -4.19
C ASP A 45 4.41 -5.81 -2.98
N LEU A 46 4.89 -4.61 -2.64
CA LEU A 46 4.53 -3.80 -1.49
C LEU A 46 4.26 -2.33 -1.91
N VAL A 47 3.84 -2.09 -3.15
CA VAL A 47 2.98 -0.91 -3.36
C VAL A 47 1.68 -1.24 -2.66
N ASP A 48 1.57 -0.59 -1.51
CA ASP A 48 0.37 -0.42 -0.71
C ASP A 48 -0.89 -0.28 -1.59
N LEU A 49 -1.54 -1.41 -1.88
CA LEU A 49 -2.89 -1.44 -2.45
C LEU A 49 -3.94 -0.99 -1.41
N SER A 50 -3.57 -0.74 -0.15
CA SER A 50 -4.50 -0.15 0.83
C SER A 50 -4.80 1.32 0.52
N SER A 51 -4.04 1.92 -0.40
CA SER A 51 -4.32 3.25 -0.90
C SER A 51 -3.93 3.42 -2.38
N THR A 52 -4.73 2.85 -3.29
CA THR A 52 -5.12 3.70 -4.43
C THR A 52 -5.91 4.86 -3.84
N THR A 53 -5.16 5.88 -3.43
CA THR A 53 -5.62 7.19 -3.00
C THR A 53 -6.50 7.72 -4.12
N HIS A 54 -7.79 7.44 -4.05
CA HIS A 54 -8.77 8.32 -4.60
C HIS A 54 -8.67 9.61 -3.79
N TRP A 55 -7.77 10.50 -4.21
CA TRP A 55 -7.87 11.89 -3.84
C TRP A 55 -8.94 12.50 -4.73
N SER A 56 -10.20 12.43 -4.30
CA SER A 56 -11.18 13.40 -4.75
C SER A 56 -11.93 13.98 -3.58
N SER A 57 -12.39 15.20 -3.78
CA SER A 57 -13.21 15.95 -2.83
C SER A 57 -14.65 15.43 -2.77
N ASP A 58 -15.02 14.49 -3.64
CA ASP A 58 -16.35 13.93 -3.71
C ASP A 58 -16.55 12.81 -2.67
N PRO A 59 -17.77 12.64 -2.14
CA PRO A 59 -18.09 11.51 -1.27
C PRO A 59 -17.79 10.19 -1.99
N LEU A 60 -16.94 9.37 -1.39
CA LEU A 60 -16.64 8.03 -1.88
C LEU A 60 -17.93 7.21 -2.00
N PRO A 61 -18.13 6.48 -3.11
CA PRO A 61 -19.24 5.54 -3.21
C PRO A 61 -19.14 4.46 -2.11
N PRO A 62 -20.27 3.87 -1.70
CA PRO A 62 -20.27 2.80 -0.72
C PRO A 62 -19.33 1.67 -1.13
N MET A 63 -18.57 1.13 -0.16
CA MET A 63 -17.68 -0.01 -0.41
C MET A 63 -18.49 -1.21 -0.92
N ALA A 64 -18.13 -1.71 -2.09
CA ALA A 64 -18.77 -2.85 -2.72
C ALA A 64 -18.04 -4.18 -2.41
N ALA A 65 -16.72 -4.13 -2.19
CA ALA A 65 -15.92 -5.27 -1.78
C ALA A 65 -14.80 -4.87 -0.80
N HIS A 66 -14.47 -5.79 0.10
CA HIS A 66 -13.34 -5.70 1.00
C HIS A 66 -12.51 -6.97 0.89
N PHE A 67 -11.22 -6.85 0.62
CA PHE A 67 -10.29 -7.97 0.53
C PHE A 67 -9.34 -7.96 1.73
N ASP A 68 -9.30 -9.05 2.47
CA ASP A 68 -8.30 -9.32 3.50
C ASP A 68 -7.24 -10.25 2.90
N LEU A 69 -6.01 -9.74 2.80
CA LEU A 69 -4.84 -10.51 2.44
C LEU A 69 -4.07 -10.85 3.73
N SER A 70 -4.33 -12.06 4.23
CA SER A 70 -3.64 -12.64 5.38
C SER A 70 -2.64 -13.70 4.92
N VAL A 71 -1.74 -14.12 5.81
CA VAL A 71 -0.68 -15.10 5.47
C VAL A 71 -1.31 -16.39 4.91
N GLY A 72 -1.15 -16.61 3.61
CA GLY A 72 -1.62 -17.80 2.90
C GLY A 72 -3.10 -17.81 2.50
N GLN A 73 -3.85 -16.72 2.69
CA GLN A 73 -5.26 -16.69 2.31
C GLN A 73 -5.72 -15.28 1.89
N VAL A 74 -6.53 -15.23 0.82
CA VAL A 74 -7.27 -14.03 0.43
C VAL A 74 -8.76 -14.25 0.68
N VAL A 75 -9.36 -13.38 1.48
CA VAL A 75 -10.80 -13.41 1.78
C VAL A 75 -11.45 -12.13 1.27
N ALA A 76 -12.49 -12.28 0.45
CA ALA A 76 -13.30 -11.19 -0.07
C ALA A 76 -14.68 -11.15 0.60
N THR A 77 -15.00 -10.03 1.24
CA THR A 77 -16.35 -9.71 1.70
C THR A 77 -17.01 -8.76 0.71
N VAL A 78 -18.12 -9.18 0.11
CA VAL A 78 -18.84 -8.39 -0.90
C VAL A 78 -20.16 -7.85 -0.34
N ARG A 79 -20.55 -6.66 -0.80
CA ARG A 79 -21.76 -5.94 -0.36
C ARG A 79 -22.75 -5.65 -1.48
N SER A 80 -22.42 -6.01 -2.72
CA SER A 80 -23.29 -5.90 -3.87
C SER A 80 -23.23 -7.16 -4.73
N GLU A 81 -24.31 -7.40 -5.48
CA GLU A 81 -24.40 -8.54 -6.40
C GLU A 81 -23.37 -8.45 -7.53
N ALA A 82 -23.19 -7.25 -8.10
CA ALA A 82 -22.17 -7.01 -9.12
C ALA A 82 -20.75 -7.28 -8.59
N ALA A 83 -20.46 -6.93 -7.33
CA ALA A 83 -19.16 -7.24 -6.73
C ALA A 83 -18.98 -8.75 -6.51
N ARG A 84 -20.06 -9.45 -6.12
CA ARG A 84 -20.07 -10.92 -5.98
C ARG A 84 -19.73 -11.61 -7.29
N GLU A 85 -20.37 -11.23 -8.38
CA GLU A 85 -20.10 -11.79 -9.71
C GLU A 85 -18.65 -11.60 -10.13
N VAL A 86 -18.10 -10.40 -9.90
CA VAL A 86 -16.70 -10.10 -10.24
C VAL A 86 -15.73 -10.97 -9.43
N VAL A 87 -15.90 -11.10 -8.11
CA VAL A 87 -14.98 -11.92 -7.31
C VAL A 87 -15.08 -13.41 -7.67
N GLU A 88 -16.28 -13.93 -7.92
CA GLU A 88 -16.49 -15.31 -8.35
C GLU A 88 -15.80 -15.58 -9.71
N GLN A 89 -15.88 -14.64 -10.67
CA GLN A 89 -15.18 -14.74 -11.96
C GLN A 89 -13.65 -14.79 -11.84
N HIS A 90 -13.09 -14.19 -10.78
CA HIS A 90 -11.65 -14.16 -10.53
C HIS A 90 -11.18 -15.26 -9.57
N GLY A 91 -11.99 -16.31 -9.39
CA GLY A 91 -11.60 -17.53 -8.70
C GLY A 91 -11.88 -17.54 -7.19
N PHE A 92 -12.61 -16.55 -6.67
CA PHE A 92 -13.04 -16.56 -5.28
C PHE A 92 -14.30 -17.43 -5.12
N ALA A 93 -14.19 -18.54 -4.39
CA ALA A 93 -15.31 -19.42 -4.10
C ALA A 93 -16.07 -18.95 -2.85
N ARG A 94 -17.40 -19.03 -2.89
CA ARG A 94 -18.25 -18.68 -1.76
C ARG A 94 -18.05 -19.64 -0.58
N THR A 95 -17.94 -19.08 0.61
CA THR A 95 -17.79 -19.78 1.90
C THR A 95 -18.76 -19.20 2.94
N SER A 96 -18.75 -19.74 4.16
CA SER A 96 -19.55 -19.22 5.28
C SER A 96 -19.10 -17.84 5.79
N THR A 97 -17.85 -17.43 5.51
CA THR A 97 -17.25 -16.19 6.03
C THR A 97 -17.04 -15.12 4.95
N GLY A 98 -17.34 -15.42 3.68
CA GLY A 98 -17.08 -14.54 2.55
C GLY A 98 -16.78 -15.34 1.29
N HIS A 99 -15.92 -14.83 0.42
CA HIS A 99 -15.42 -15.53 -0.76
C HIS A 99 -13.93 -15.73 -0.60
N VAL A 100 -13.45 -16.96 -0.70
CA VAL A 100 -12.04 -17.30 -0.50
C VAL A 100 -11.42 -17.61 -1.85
N LEU A 101 -10.24 -17.08 -2.12
CA LEU A 101 -9.51 -17.43 -3.35
C LEU A 101 -9.25 -18.93 -3.36
N SER A 102 -9.74 -19.62 -4.38
CA SER A 102 -9.75 -21.09 -4.43
C SER A 102 -8.34 -21.65 -4.61
N GLY A 103 -8.06 -22.76 -3.91
CA GLY A 103 -6.78 -23.46 -3.96
C GLY A 103 -5.78 -23.00 -2.90
N GLU A 104 -4.52 -23.40 -3.05
CA GLU A 104 -3.38 -22.85 -2.31
C GLU A 104 -2.53 -21.99 -3.26
N PRO A 105 -3.04 -20.82 -3.69
CA PRO A 105 -2.28 -19.94 -4.56
C PRO A 105 -1.02 -19.48 -3.82
N GLY A 106 0.11 -19.46 -4.53
CA GLY A 106 1.29 -18.75 -4.03
C GLY A 106 0.99 -17.26 -3.85
N GLU A 107 1.91 -16.56 -3.19
CA GLU A 107 1.79 -15.14 -2.92
C GLU A 107 1.58 -14.33 -4.22
N ARG A 108 2.34 -14.65 -5.26
CA ARG A 108 2.25 -14.01 -6.57
C ARG A 108 0.89 -14.23 -7.25
N GLU A 109 0.38 -15.45 -7.19
CA GLU A 109 -0.92 -15.81 -7.77
C GLU A 109 -2.05 -15.10 -7.01
N SER A 110 -1.94 -15.02 -5.69
CA SER A 110 -2.87 -14.32 -4.81
C SER A 110 -2.94 -12.83 -5.13
N VAL A 111 -1.78 -12.17 -5.23
CA VAL A 111 -1.69 -10.76 -5.62
C VAL A 111 -2.25 -10.55 -7.02
N THR A 112 -1.91 -11.41 -7.98
CA THR A 112 -2.40 -11.30 -9.36
C THR A 112 -3.92 -11.41 -9.45
N ALA A 113 -4.52 -12.37 -8.76
CA ALA A 113 -5.97 -12.55 -8.71
C ALA A 113 -6.67 -11.36 -8.06
N LEU A 114 -6.12 -10.88 -6.94
CA LEU A 114 -6.60 -9.70 -6.23
C LEU A 114 -6.54 -8.45 -7.11
N THR A 115 -5.43 -8.20 -7.79
CA THR A 115 -5.28 -7.05 -8.70
C THR A 115 -6.30 -7.12 -9.83
N ARG A 116 -6.48 -8.29 -10.46
CA ARG A 116 -7.47 -8.45 -11.55
C ARG A 116 -8.90 -8.20 -11.07
N ALA A 117 -9.27 -8.74 -9.90
CA ALA A 117 -10.57 -8.51 -9.30
C ALA A 117 -10.78 -7.02 -8.95
N GLY A 118 -9.79 -6.39 -8.32
CA GLY A 118 -9.83 -4.96 -7.96
C GLY A 118 -9.95 -4.06 -9.18
N THR A 119 -9.17 -4.31 -10.24
CA THR A 119 -9.27 -3.55 -11.50
C THR A 119 -10.63 -3.73 -12.17
N HIS A 120 -11.19 -4.94 -12.16
CA HIS A 120 -12.51 -5.19 -12.73
C HIS A 120 -13.60 -4.41 -11.94
N LEU A 121 -13.58 -4.48 -10.61
CA LEU A 121 -14.49 -3.69 -9.75
C LEU A 121 -14.37 -2.19 -10.04
N TRP A 122 -13.13 -1.68 -10.13
CA TRP A 122 -12.88 -0.28 -10.44
C TRP A 122 -13.46 0.14 -11.80
N SER A 123 -13.32 -0.70 -12.83
CA SER A 123 -13.88 -0.42 -14.16
C SER A 123 -15.41 -0.34 -14.17
N LEU A 124 -16.07 -0.95 -13.18
CA LEU A 124 -17.52 -0.88 -12.96
C LEU A 124 -17.93 0.26 -12.02
N GLY A 125 -17.00 1.11 -11.59
CA GLY A 125 -17.24 2.16 -10.59
C GLY A 125 -17.50 1.62 -9.18
N LEU A 126 -17.17 0.35 -8.93
CA LEU A 126 -17.37 -0.31 -7.64
C LEU A 126 -16.12 -0.11 -6.78
N ARG A 127 -16.31 0.47 -5.59
CA ARG A 127 -15.22 0.69 -4.64
C ARG A 127 -14.82 -0.64 -3.98
N ALA A 128 -13.54 -0.97 -4.09
CA ALA A 128 -12.90 -2.05 -3.37
C ALA A 128 -11.92 -1.50 -2.34
N GLU A 129 -11.85 -2.12 -1.17
CA GLU A 129 -10.77 -1.90 -0.20
C GLU A 129 -9.93 -3.17 -0.08
N VAL A 130 -8.63 -3.00 0.12
CA VAL A 130 -7.70 -4.11 0.39
C VAL A 130 -7.01 -3.82 1.72
N THR A 131 -7.14 -4.75 2.66
CA THR A 131 -6.35 -4.75 3.89
C THR A 131 -5.29 -5.83 3.76
N LEU A 132 -4.04 -5.39 3.88
CA LEU A 132 -2.91 -6.29 4.09
C LEU A 132 -2.93 -6.62 5.58
N GLY A 133 -2.84 -7.89 5.98
CA GLY A 133 -2.87 -8.36 7.38
C GLY A 133 -1.76 -7.83 8.30
N TYR A 134 -1.09 -6.75 7.90
CA TYR A 134 -0.28 -5.92 8.77
C TYR A 134 -1.20 -5.04 9.63
N PRO A 135 -0.91 -4.90 10.94
CA PRO A 135 -1.64 -3.95 11.78
C PRO A 135 -1.58 -2.56 11.13
N ALA A 136 -2.73 -1.88 11.09
CA ALA A 136 -2.81 -0.48 10.68
C ALA A 136 -1.72 0.34 11.41
N PRO A 137 -1.20 1.43 10.82
CA PRO A 137 -0.17 2.26 11.47
C PRO A 137 -0.53 2.65 12.91
N ASP A 138 -1.81 2.87 13.19
CA ASP A 138 -2.34 3.19 14.53
C ASP A 138 -2.32 2.01 15.51
N ALA A 139 -2.22 0.78 15.01
CA ALA A 139 -2.08 -0.46 15.77
C ALA A 139 -0.62 -0.90 15.95
N ILE A 140 0.34 -0.17 15.38
CA ILE A 140 1.77 -0.37 15.67
C ILE A 140 2.07 0.35 16.99
N PRO A 141 2.46 -0.36 18.07
CA PRO A 141 2.82 0.30 19.32
C PRO A 141 3.98 1.28 19.06
N PRO A 142 3.96 2.49 19.66
CA PRO A 142 5.03 3.46 19.48
C PRO A 142 6.36 2.82 19.88
N ALA A 143 7.39 3.05 19.07
CA ALA A 143 8.72 2.52 19.34
C ALA A 143 9.17 2.96 20.75
N PRO A 144 9.73 2.04 21.58
CA PRO A 144 10.21 2.41 22.91
C PRO A 144 11.27 3.51 22.78
N GLY A 145 10.94 4.72 23.22
CA GLY A 145 11.84 5.88 23.19
C GLY A 145 11.41 7.05 22.32
N GLN A 146 10.30 6.97 21.57
CA GLN A 146 9.66 8.18 21.04
C GLN A 146 8.75 8.77 22.13
N ALA A 147 9.30 9.69 22.93
CA ALA A 147 8.47 10.63 23.67
C ALA A 147 7.57 11.34 22.65
N GLY A 148 6.26 11.19 22.82
CA GLY A 148 5.27 11.78 21.92
C GLY A 148 5.58 13.25 21.72
N VAL A 149 5.77 13.66 20.47
CA VAL A 149 5.67 15.08 20.13
C VAL A 149 4.19 15.39 20.20
N THR A 150 3.75 15.82 21.39
CA THR A 150 2.46 16.48 21.55
C THR A 150 2.49 17.71 20.64
N VAL A 151 1.85 17.61 19.47
CA VAL A 151 1.58 18.79 18.66
C VAL A 151 0.70 19.69 19.52
N PRO A 152 1.16 20.88 19.93
CA PRO A 152 0.33 21.78 20.72
C PRO A 152 -0.89 22.17 19.87
N PRO A 153 -2.09 22.23 20.45
CA PRO A 153 -3.28 22.62 19.72
C PRO A 153 -3.08 24.00 19.07
N PRO A 154 -3.60 24.22 17.85
CA PRO A 154 -3.49 25.49 17.17
C PRO A 154 -4.10 26.60 18.04
N ALA A 155 -3.36 27.70 18.19
CA ALA A 155 -3.82 28.85 18.95
C ALA A 155 -5.12 29.41 18.36
N PRO A 156 -6.10 29.82 19.19
CA PRO A 156 -7.35 30.40 18.71
C PRO A 156 -7.08 31.69 17.93
N ALA A 157 -7.69 31.80 16.75
CA ALA A 157 -7.58 32.97 15.87
C ALA A 157 -8.08 34.24 16.58
N PRO A 158 -7.44 35.41 16.38
CA PRO A 158 -7.89 36.65 16.96
C PRO A 158 -9.26 37.06 16.41
N ARG A 159 -10.23 37.25 17.31
CA ARG A 159 -11.56 37.77 16.97
C ARG A 159 -11.40 39.20 16.45
N ARG A 160 -11.73 39.39 15.17
CA ARG A 160 -11.84 40.71 14.55
C ARG A 160 -13.10 41.39 15.11
N HIS A 161 -12.92 42.36 16.00
CA HIS A 161 -14.01 43.24 16.41
C HIS A 161 -14.48 44.04 15.19
N VAL A 162 -15.69 43.76 14.73
CA VAL A 162 -16.41 44.64 13.82
C VAL A 162 -16.87 45.83 14.66
N ARG A 163 -16.49 47.03 14.24
CA ARG A 163 -17.00 48.29 14.76
C ARG A 163 -17.86 48.93 13.68
#